data_AF-A0A1G3BG83-F1
#
_entry.id   AF-A0A1G3BG83-F1
#
_cell.length_a   1.000
_cell.length_b   1.000
_cell.length_c   1.000
_cell.angle_alpha   90.00
_cell.angle_beta   90.00
_cell.angle_gamma   90.00
#
_symmetry.space_group_name_H-M   'P 1'
#
loop_
_entity.id
_entity.type
_entity.pdbx_description
1 polymer ?
#
loop_
_entity_poly.entity_id
_entity_poly.type
_entity_poly.pdbx_seq_one_letter_code
_entity_poly.pdbx_strand_id
1 'polypeptide(L)' 'MIITKQQVLEIVEDLPEEVDVDEVIYRLYLRQKLEIAEEDIREGRTVPHEEVVKETSKWFKK' A
#
# COMPACT_ATOMS: atom_id res chain seq x y z
N MET A 1 11.21 0.47 5.56
CA MET A 1 9.92 1.11 5.85
C MET A 1 10.18 2.26 6.78
N ILE A 2 9.94 3.48 6.33
CA ILE A 2 10.10 4.71 7.12
C ILE A 2 8.83 5.51 6.87
N ILE A 3 8.16 5.89 7.95
CA ILE A 3 7.03 6.80 7.97
C ILE A 3 7.38 7.92 8.94
N THR A 4 6.94 9.15 8.65
CA THR A 4 7.20 10.27 9.55
C THR A 4 6.23 10.24 10.74
N LYS A 5 6.65 10.81 11.87
CA LYS A 5 5.77 10.99 13.02
C LYS A 5 4.48 11.74 12.65
N GLN A 6 4.56 12.72 11.74
CA GLN A 6 3.42 13.52 11.32
C GLN A 6 2.37 12.67 10.61
N GLN A 7 2.78 11.83 9.66
CA GLN A 7 1.87 10.92 8.95
C GLN A 7 1.20 9.91 9.90
N VAL A 8 1.91 9.46 10.96
CA VAL A 8 1.31 8.61 11.99
C VAL A 8 0.22 9.35 12.74
N LEU A 9 0.45 10.61 13.12
CA LEU A 9 -0.53 11.42 13.82
C LEU A 9 -1.79 11.68 12.97
N GLU A 10 -1.63 12.01 11.69
CA GLU A 10 -2.75 12.19 10.76
C GLU A 10 -3.63 10.94 10.66
N ILE A 11 -3.00 9.75 10.59
CA ILE A 11 -3.76 8.49 10.56
C ILE A 11 -4.52 8.26 11.87
N VAL A 12 -3.89 8.59 13.01
CA VAL A 12 -4.49 8.42 14.34
C VAL A 12 -5.63 9.40 14.58
N GLU A 13 -5.55 10.62 14.07
CA GLU A 13 -6.62 11.64 14.16
C GLU A 13 -7.92 11.18 13.49
N ASP A 14 -7.83 10.35 12.45
CA ASP A 14 -8.98 9.80 11.71
C ASP A 14 -9.50 8.46 12.28
N LEU A 15 -8.92 7.93 13.37
CA LEU A 15 -9.37 6.69 13.98
C LEU A 15 -10.63 6.90 14.84
N PRO A 16 -11.54 5.91 14.87
CA PRO A 16 -12.61 5.89 15.85
C PRO A 16 -12.05 5.70 17.27
N GLU A 17 -12.85 6.04 18.28
CA GLU A 17 -12.49 5.90 19.70
C GLU A 17 -12.04 4.48 20.08
N GLU A 18 -12.67 3.46 19.48
CA GLU A 18 -12.28 2.07 19.59
C GLU A 18 -11.91 1.51 18.21
N VAL A 19 -10.72 0.95 18.10
CA VAL A 19 -10.20 0.35 16.88
C VAL A 19 -9.35 -0.88 17.19
N ASP A 20 -9.39 -1.86 16.30
CA ASP A 20 -8.53 -3.03 16.39
C ASP A 20 -7.06 -2.63 16.10
N VAL A 21 -6.12 -3.17 16.88
CA VAL A 21 -4.69 -2.86 16.72
C VAL A 21 -4.16 -3.30 15.36
N ASP A 22 -4.63 -4.43 14.83
CA ASP A 22 -4.24 -4.93 13.51
C ASP A 22 -4.71 -4.00 12.39
N GLU A 23 -5.88 -3.37 12.57
CA GLU A 23 -6.40 -2.36 11.64
C GLU A 23 -5.51 -1.11 11.62
N VAL A 24 -5.04 -0.64 12.79
CA VAL A 24 -4.11 0.50 12.87
C VAL A 24 -2.80 0.18 12.14
N ILE A 25 -2.23 -1.00 12.37
CA ILE A 25 -1.01 -1.45 11.69
C ILE A 25 -1.25 -1.55 10.18
N TYR A 26 -2.38 -2.10 9.77
CA TYR A 26 -2.75 -2.22 8.36
C TYR A 26 -2.86 -0.86 7.67
N ARG A 27 -3.53 0.12 8.28
CA ARG A 27 -3.65 1.48 7.73
C ARG A 27 -2.29 2.15 7.55
N LEU A 28 -1.42 2.05 8.55
CA LEU A 28 -0.04 2.57 8.48
C LEU A 28 0.74 1.93 7.31
N TYR A 29 0.65 0.61 7.18
CA TYR A 29 1.32 -0.13 6.11
C TYR A 29 0.77 0.26 4.73
N LEU A 30 -0.55 0.32 4.59
CA LEU A 30 -1.22 0.63 3.34
C LEU A 30 -0.88 2.05 2.88
N ARG A 31 -0.91 3.04 3.78
CA ARG A 31 -0.55 4.42 3.44
C ARG A 31 0.85 4.50 2.84
N GLN A 32 1.82 3.85 3.46
CA GLN A 32 3.20 3.84 2.97
C GLN A 32 3.30 3.15 1.59
N LYS A 33 2.56 2.06 1.38
CA LYS A 33 2.54 1.37 0.08
C LYS A 33 1.96 2.23 -1.02
N LEU A 34 0.94 3.03 -0.72
CA LEU A 34 0.35 3.96 -1.68
C LEU A 34 1.32 5.08 -2.04
N GLU A 35 2.06 5.64 -1.10
CA GLU A 35 3.07 6.67 -1.39
C GLU A 35 4.17 6.17 -2.33
N ILE A 36 4.65 4.94 -2.10
CA ILE A 36 5.62 4.29 -2.99
C ILE A 36 4.99 4.07 -4.37
N ALA A 37 3.75 3.57 -4.43
CA ALA A 37 3.06 3.33 -5.69
C ALA A 37 2.84 4.63 -6.50
N GLU A 38 2.50 5.74 -5.84
CA GLU A 38 2.35 7.05 -6.47
C GLU A 38 3.67 7.57 -7.05
N GLU A 39 4.79 7.35 -6.36
CA GLU A 39 6.12 7.68 -6.88
C GLU A 39 6.49 6.78 -8.06
N ASP A 40 6.24 5.47 -7.96
CA ASP A 40 6.49 4.52 -9.05
C ASP A 40 5.70 4.89 -10.31
N ILE A 41 4.44 5.34 -10.16
CA ILE A 41 3.64 5.85 -11.28
C ILE A 41 4.28 7.10 -11.88
N ARG A 42 4.68 8.08 -11.05
CA ARG A 42 5.32 9.32 -11.52
C ARG A 42 6.63 9.08 -12.25
N GLU A 43 7.42 8.11 -11.80
CA GLU A 43 8.69 7.73 -12.40
C GLU A 43 8.56 6.71 -13.55
N GLY A 44 7.33 6.28 -13.87
CA GLY A 44 7.07 5.31 -14.94
C GLY A 44 7.50 3.87 -14.61
N ARG A 45 7.79 3.57 -13.34
CA ARG A 45 8.07 2.20 -12.83
C ARG A 45 6.78 1.39 -12.69
N THR A 46 6.05 1.26 -13.78
CA THR A 46 4.80 0.48 -13.85
C THR A 46 4.97 -0.75 -14.73
N VAL A 47 4.15 -1.76 -14.48
CA VAL A 47 4.12 -2.98 -15.30
C VAL A 47 2.92 -2.92 -16.24
N PRO A 48 3.09 -3.11 -17.56
CA PRO A 48 1.99 -3.16 -18.51
C PRO A 48 0.99 -4.27 -18.17
N HIS A 49 -0.30 -4.01 -18.40
CA HIS A 49 -1.37 -4.96 -18.08
C HIS A 49 -1.15 -6.35 -18.72
N GLU A 50 -0.72 -6.39 -19.99
CA GLU A 50 -0.45 -7.64 -20.70
C GLU A 50 0.64 -8.49 -20.02
N GLU A 51 1.66 -7.85 -19.45
CA GLU A 51 2.73 -8.52 -18.72
C GLU A 51 2.23 -9.06 -17.38
N VAL A 52 1.41 -8.30 -16.66
CA VAL A 52 0.75 -8.76 -15.42
C VAL A 52 -0.10 -10.02 -15.69
N VAL A 53 -0.92 -10.02 -16.74
CA VAL A 53 -1.76 -11.17 -17.12
C VAL A 53 -0.90 -12.38 -17.48
N LYS A 54 0.15 -12.18 -18.27
CA LYS A 54 1.08 -13.25 -18.66
C LYS A 54 1.74 -13.91 -17.45
N GLU A 55 2.23 -13.11 -16.50
CA GLU A 55 2.92 -13.63 -15.32
C GLU A 55 1.96 -14.32 -14.34
N THR A 56 0.81 -13.70 -14.04
CA THR A 56 -0.17 -14.25 -13.09
C THR A 56 -0.88 -15.50 -13.60
N SER A 57 -0.97 -15.69 -14.94
CA SER A 57 -1.52 -16.92 -15.54
C SER A 57 -0.77 -18.19 -15.11
N LYS A 58 0.51 -18.07 -14.72
CA LYS A 58 1.34 -19.20 -14.26
C LYS A 58 0.88 -19.73 -12.91
N TRP A 59 0.27 -18.91 -12.06
CA TRP A 59 -0.16 -19.30 -10.71
C TRP A 59 -1.34 -20.28 -10.72
N PHE A 60 -2.09 -20.31 -11.82
CA PHE A 60 -3.26 -21.16 -12.00
C PHE A 60 -2.98 -22.41 -12.85
N LYS A 61 -1.72 -22.64 -13.24
CA LYS A 61 -1.31 -23.88 -13.92
C LYS A 61 -1.18 -24.99 -12.86
N LYS A 62 -2.03 -26.00 -12.96
CA LYS A 62 -1.94 -27.24 -12.19
C LYS A 62 -0.63 -27.97 -12.46
#